data_AF-A8IIV4-F1
#
_entry.id   AF-A8IIV4-F1
#
_cell.length_a   1.000
_cell.length_b   1.000
_cell.length_c   1.000
_cell.angle_alpha   90.00
_cell.angle_beta   90.00
_cell.angle_gamma   90.00
#
_symmetry.space_group_name_H-M   'P 1'
#
loop_
_entity.id
_entity.type
_entity.pdbx_description
1 polymer ?
#
loop_
_entity_poly.entity_id
_entity_poly.type
_entity_poly.pdbx_seq_one_letter_code
_entity_poly.pdbx_strand_id
1 'polypeptide(L)' 'MANQIATFFSTQPHAEAVDGTRQHIRKFWDPRMRGRVPHLLAEHPSLLPIAREALEGLPASSHN' A
#
# COMPACT_ATOMS: atom_id res chain seq x y z
N MET A 1 4.23 -8.09 4.18
CA MET A 1 3.43 -7.17 5.00
C MET A 1 2.31 -6.49 4.21
N ALA A 2 2.58 -5.78 3.11
CA ALA A 2 1.53 -5.12 2.31
C ALA A 2 0.37 -6.06 1.90
N ASN A 3 0.69 -7.26 1.39
CA ASN A 3 -0.32 -8.27 1.07
C ASN A 3 -1.16 -8.71 2.27
N GLN A 4 -0.57 -8.82 3.47
CA GLN A 4 -1.31 -9.24 4.67
C GLN A 4 -2.31 -8.17 5.09
N ILE A 5 -1.94 -6.89 4.99
CA ILE A 5 -2.85 -5.76 5.25
C ILE A 5 -3.98 -5.79 4.22
N ALA A 6 -3.65 -5.94 2.93
CA ALA A 6 -4.66 -6.04 1.87
C ALA A 6 -5.62 -7.23 2.04
N THR A 7 -5.12 -8.40 2.47
CA THR A 7 -5.96 -9.56 2.79
C THR A 7 -6.89 -9.29 3.97
N PHE A 8 -6.46 -8.54 4.99
CA PHE A 8 -7.33 -8.16 6.09
C PHE A 8 -8.53 -7.33 5.60
N PHE A 9 -8.26 -6.39 4.69
CA PHE A 9 -9.29 -5.52 4.12
C PHE A 9 -10.06 -6.16 2.95
N SER A 10 -9.66 -7.32 2.44
CA SER A 10 -10.30 -7.93 1.25
C SER A 10 -11.73 -8.43 1.50
N THR A 11 -12.21 -8.39 2.74
CA THR A 11 -13.60 -8.67 3.11
C THR A 11 -14.51 -7.46 2.90
N GLN A 12 -13.93 -6.25 2.76
CA GLN A 12 -14.65 -5.01 2.48
C GLN A 12 -14.80 -4.78 0.96
N PRO A 13 -15.69 -3.87 0.53
CA PRO A 13 -15.75 -3.45 -0.86
C PRO A 13 -14.39 -2.99 -1.38
N HIS A 14 -14.05 -3.31 -2.62
CA HIS A 14 -12.70 -3.10 -3.19
C HIS A 14 -12.17 -1.68 -2.96
N ALA A 15 -13.00 -0.66 -3.19
CA ALA A 15 -12.62 0.74 -2.98
C ALA A 15 -12.27 1.05 -1.51
N GLU A 16 -13.06 0.56 -0.56
CA GLU A 16 -12.79 0.71 0.88
C GLU A 16 -11.55 -0.08 1.28
N ALA A 17 -11.35 -1.26 0.69
CA ALA A 17 -10.21 -2.09 0.99
C ALA A 17 -8.89 -1.45 0.56
N VAL A 18 -8.87 -0.83 -0.62
CA VAL A 18 -7.73 -0.07 -1.14
C VAL A 18 -7.44 1.13 -0.25
N ASP A 19 -8.45 1.91 0.10
CA ASP A 19 -8.27 3.09 0.95
C ASP A 19 -7.81 2.74 2.37
N GLY A 20 -8.44 1.73 3.00
CA GLY A 20 -8.05 1.23 4.31
C GLY A 20 -6.63 0.69 4.33
N THR A 21 -6.24 -0.07 3.30
CA THR A 21 -4.86 -0.57 3.14
C THR A 21 -3.87 0.59 2.99
N ARG A 22 -4.18 1.58 2.16
CA ARG A 22 -3.34 2.77 1.95
C ARG A 22 -3.16 3.57 3.23
N GLN A 23 -4.25 3.87 3.94
CA GLN A 23 -4.20 4.61 5.19
C GLN A 23 -3.37 3.86 6.24
N HIS A 24 -3.54 2.54 6.35
CA HIS A 24 -2.77 1.72 7.26
C HIS A 24 -1.27 1.76 6.92
N ILE A 25 -0.91 1.56 5.66
CA ILE A 25 0.48 1.65 5.22
C ILE A 25 1.04 3.05 5.50
N ARG A 26 0.32 4.12 5.18
CA ARG A 26 0.76 5.50 5.45
C ARG A 26 0.98 5.78 6.93
N LYS A 27 0.12 5.25 7.80
CA LYS A 27 0.16 5.49 9.26
C LYS A 27 1.25 4.68 9.96
N PHE A 28 1.48 3.44 9.52
CA PHE A 28 2.39 2.51 10.19
C PHE A 28 3.76 2.38 9.52
N TRP A 29 3.89 2.72 8.23
CA TRP A 29 5.19 2.69 7.56
C TRP A 29 5.95 4.00 7.72
N ASP A 30 7.20 3.86 8.13
CA ASP A 30 8.18 4.94 8.17
C ASP A 30 8.37 5.57 6.77
N PRO A 31 8.65 6.89 6.67
CA PRO A 31 8.91 7.56 5.40
C PRO A 31 9.97 6.86 4.53
N ARG A 32 10.99 6.24 5.13
CA ARG A 32 12.03 5.48 4.42
C ARG A 32 11.46 4.22 3.76
N MET A 33 10.51 3.54 4.41
CA MET A 33 9.83 2.38 3.82
C MET A 33 8.91 2.80 2.68
N ARG A 34 8.22 3.94 2.82
CA ARG A 34 7.41 4.53 1.74
C ARG A 34 8.24 4.92 0.53
N GLY A 35 9.47 5.41 0.73
CA GLY A 35 10.41 5.69 -0.36
C GLY A 35 10.83 4.45 -1.16
N ARG A 36 10.71 3.24 -0.59
CA ARG A 36 11.02 1.97 -1.28
C ARG A 36 9.81 1.39 -2.04
N VAL A 37 8.62 1.98 -1.92
CA VAL A 37 7.41 1.51 -2.59
C VAL A 37 7.55 1.39 -4.11
N PRO A 38 8.16 2.34 -4.83
CA PRO A 38 8.35 2.20 -6.28
C PRO A 38 9.17 0.96 -6.66
N HIS A 39 10.18 0.63 -5.86
CA HIS A 39 10.99 -0.56 -6.04
C HIS A 39 10.18 -1.84 -5.74
N LEU A 40 9.40 -1.83 -4.66
CA LEU A 40 8.50 -2.95 -4.32
C LEU A 40 7.46 -3.21 -5.41
N LEU A 41 6.90 -2.17 -6.02
CA LEU A 41 5.94 -2.28 -7.12
C LEU A 41 6.55 -2.88 -8.38
N ALA A 42 7.84 -2.60 -8.64
CA ALA A 42 8.58 -3.12 -9.78
C ALA A 42 9.08 -4.56 -9.56
N GLU A 43 9.53 -4.90 -8.35
CA GLU A 43 10.16 -6.20 -8.06
C GLU A 43 9.17 -7.29 -7.63
N HIS A 44 7.98 -6.93 -7.15
CA HIS A 44 7.01 -7.90 -6.64
C HIS A 44 5.74 -7.99 -7.49
N PRO A 45 5.74 -8.80 -8.57
CA PRO A 45 4.53 -9.09 -9.35
C PRO A 45 3.49 -9.90 -8.56
N SER A 46 3.85 -10.50 -7.43
CA SER A 46 2.95 -11.23 -6.52
C SER A 46 2.19 -10.34 -5.51
N LEU A 47 2.23 -9.01 -5.69
CA LEU A 47 1.41 -8.10 -4.89
C LEU A 47 -0.08 -8.29 -5.23
N LEU A 48 -0.92 -8.31 -4.20
CA LEU A 48 -2.36 -8.32 -4.39
C LEU A 48 -2.80 -7.02 -5.10
N PRO A 49 -3.86 -7.06 -5.95
CA PRO A 49 -4.37 -5.86 -6.62
C PRO A 49 -4.66 -4.72 -5.64
N ILE A 50 -5.33 -5.04 -4.52
CA ILE A 50 -5.63 -4.08 -3.44
C ILE A 50 -4.34 -3.47 -2.86
N ALA A 51 -3.31 -4.28 -2.62
CA ALA A 51 -2.03 -3.80 -2.08
C ALA A 51 -1.31 -2.90 -3.09
N ARG A 52 -1.30 -3.29 -4.36
CA ARG A 52 -0.70 -2.50 -5.45
C ARG A 52 -1.40 -1.14 -5.59
N GLU A 53 -2.72 -1.12 -5.73
CA GLU A 53 -3.50 0.12 -5.87
C GLU A 53 -3.38 1.04 -4.63
N ALA A 54 -3.29 0.43 -3.44
CA ALA A 54 -3.05 1.17 -2.21
C ALA A 54 -1.68 1.86 -2.24
N LEU A 55 -0.64 1.14 -2.65
CA LEU A 55 0.74 1.61 -2.76
C LEU A 55 0.93 2.64 -3.88
N GLU A 56 0.28 2.47 -5.03
CA GLU A 56 0.31 3.41 -6.16
C GLU A 56 -0.31 4.77 -5.79
N GLY A 57 -1.35 4.76 -4.93
CA GLY A 57 -1.97 5.99 -4.44
C GLY A 57 -1.30 6.58 -3.20
N LEU A 58 -0.16 6.05 -2.74
CA LEU A 58 0.61 6.73 -1.70
C LEU A 58 1.24 7.99 -2.31
N PRO A 59 1.06 9.17 -1.68
CA PRO A 59 1.77 10.36 -2.14
C PRO A 59 3.27 10.09 -2.02
N ALA A 60 3.99 10.21 -3.14
CA ALA A 60 5.45 10.19 -3.15
C ALA A 60 5.89 11.26 -2.15
N SER A 61 6.45 10.83 -1.03
CA SER A 61 6.71 11.61 0.17
C SER A 61 6.96 13.09 -0.15
N SER A 62 5.97 13.96 0.09
CA SER A 62 6.22 15.40 0.15
C SER A 62 7.20 15.61 1.30
N HIS A 63 8.46 15.83 0.94
CA HIS A 63 9.39 16.57 1.76
C HIS A 63 8.74 17.93 2.04
N ASN A 64 8.49 18.22 3.32
CA ASN A 64 8.46 19.58 3.82
C ASN A 64 9.54 19.69 4.87
#